data_AF-A0A815D227-F1
#
_entry.id   AF-A0A815D227-F1
#
_cell.length_a   1.000
_cell.length_b   1.000
_cell.length_c   1.000
_cell.angle_alpha   90.00
_cell.angle_beta   90.00
_cell.angle_gamma   90.00
#
_symmetry.space_group_name_H-M   'P 1'
#
loop_
_entity.id
_entity.type
_entity.pdbx_description
1 polymer ?
#
loop_
_entity_poly.entity_id
_entity_poly.type
_entity_poly.pdbx_seq_one_letter_code
_entity_poly.pdbx_strand_id
1 'polypeptide(L)'
;MSRMNYCCVLTITLIFIIRSNIGVCSTKHKYSIGRIPDAKHPFRPPGATDVRGPCPGLNTAANHGYINRSGIVGIDEVVKGLTTMYNIGEDLAVILAVTNTFFLGNPETGKFSIGHSSDETGAFMGIIPGGLNEHNTLELDASLTRNDYDLANGDNWSFNGTLYGMMHEVAKETSNGLYTIEAIAAYRRKRYQQSRRDNKKFFFDVRALHSYGAATFLYEVFPSAVDKIPSEEVISSFFGAQRLWDHSGWMHKPERIPYNWYRRLEPYTLDDIIQQAVAMYRIRPVEFGWNIASSGQFFPSPGFLSSDELDGDTAFCLLAESVIALAPTNITAAQNIYIKTHYPLVYQGLAKYSCLQQLAST
;
A
#
# COMPACT_ATOMS: atom_id res chain seq x y z
N MET A 1 -13.66 55.64 12.38
CA MET A 1 -13.18 55.86 13.75
C MET A 1 -13.97 54.96 14.69
N SER A 2 -13.23 54.09 15.39
CA SER A 2 -13.55 53.24 16.55
C SER A 2 -14.99 52.74 16.78
N ARG A 3 -15.16 51.40 16.70
CA ARG A 3 -16.19 50.66 17.45
C ARG A 3 -15.67 50.41 18.86
N MET A 4 -16.51 50.65 19.86
CA MET A 4 -16.26 50.29 21.26
C MET A 4 -17.26 49.20 21.68
N ASN A 5 -16.72 48.15 22.30
CA ASN A 5 -17.38 46.97 22.87
C ASN A 5 -18.40 47.34 23.96
N TYR A 6 -19.35 46.44 24.30
CA TYR A 6 -19.54 45.95 25.68
C TYR A 6 -20.41 44.68 25.72
N CYS A 7 -20.06 43.84 26.70
CA CYS A 7 -20.50 42.49 27.03
C CYS A 7 -21.91 42.38 27.66
N CYS A 8 -22.53 41.23 27.41
CA CYS A 8 -23.18 40.31 28.37
C CYS A 8 -24.31 40.82 29.29
N VAL A 9 -25.56 40.34 29.07
CA VAL A 9 -26.55 40.09 30.13
C VAL A 9 -27.36 38.82 29.77
N LEU A 10 -27.37 37.86 30.70
CA LEU A 10 -28.18 36.65 30.72
C LEU A 10 -29.69 36.93 30.67
N THR A 11 -30.46 36.06 30.03
CA THR A 11 -31.78 35.67 30.56
C THR A 11 -32.14 34.26 30.08
N ILE A 12 -32.42 33.40 31.06
CA ILE A 12 -32.86 32.01 30.92
C ILE A 12 -34.35 32.02 30.58
N THR A 13 -34.78 31.33 29.51
CA THR A 13 -36.15 30.78 29.43
C THR A 13 -36.16 29.49 28.60
N LEU A 14 -36.99 28.58 29.09
CA LEU A 14 -37.09 27.14 28.88
C LEU A 14 -37.72 26.74 27.52
N ILE A 15 -37.37 25.53 27.07
CA ILE A 15 -38.11 24.61 26.15
C ILE A 15 -37.91 24.84 24.64
N PHE A 16 -37.20 23.92 23.97
CA PHE A 16 -37.78 22.97 23.00
C PHE A 16 -36.73 21.95 22.51
N ILE A 17 -37.13 20.68 22.52
CA ILE A 17 -36.46 19.51 21.96
C ILE A 17 -36.07 19.79 20.50
N ILE A 18 -34.80 19.54 20.11
CA ILE A 18 -34.38 19.07 18.77
C ILE A 18 -32.90 18.64 18.85
N ARG A 19 -32.66 17.36 18.51
CA ARG A 19 -31.43 16.73 17.99
C ARG A 19 -30.08 17.21 18.58
N SER A 20 -29.46 16.32 19.34
CA SER A 20 -28.01 16.24 19.53
C SER A 20 -27.31 16.01 18.17
N ASN A 21 -27.24 17.05 17.35
CA ASN A 21 -26.21 17.14 16.33
C ASN A 21 -24.90 17.36 17.09
N ILE A 22 -24.21 16.27 17.40
CA ILE A 22 -22.77 16.30 17.53
C ILE A 22 -22.28 16.73 16.15
N GLY A 23 -22.14 18.03 15.98
CA GLY A 23 -21.44 18.61 14.85
C GLY A 23 -20.02 18.12 14.95
N VAL A 24 -19.72 17.03 14.23
CA VAL A 24 -18.35 16.72 13.84
C VAL A 24 -17.85 17.99 13.19
N CYS A 25 -16.95 18.69 13.90
CA CYS A 25 -16.20 19.77 13.32
C CYS A 25 -15.25 19.11 12.32
N SER A 26 -15.78 18.79 11.13
CA SER A 26 -14.99 18.38 9.99
C SER A 26 -14.07 19.57 9.73
N THR A 27 -12.81 19.42 10.15
CA THR A 27 -11.73 20.22 9.61
C THR A 27 -11.68 19.87 8.14
N LYS A 28 -12.48 20.59 7.34
CA LYS A 28 -12.36 20.61 5.88
C LYS A 28 -10.94 21.08 5.60
N HIS A 29 -10.01 20.15 5.57
CA HIS A 29 -8.76 20.32 4.87
C HIS A 29 -9.22 20.62 3.45
N LYS A 30 -9.12 21.88 3.05
CA LYS A 30 -9.28 22.28 1.67
C LYS A 30 -8.13 21.60 0.92
N TYR A 31 -8.31 20.33 0.59
CA TYR A 31 -7.48 19.67 -0.38
C TYR A 31 -7.80 20.36 -1.70
N SER A 32 -7.00 21.37 -2.04
CA SER A 32 -7.04 21.96 -3.37
C SER A 32 -6.81 20.84 -4.38
N ILE A 33 -7.41 20.99 -5.57
CA ILE A 33 -7.04 20.24 -6.78
C ILE A 33 -5.57 20.57 -7.03
N GLY A 34 -4.68 19.86 -6.34
CA GLY A 34 -3.24 20.00 -6.48
C GLY A 34 -2.89 19.31 -7.78
N ARG A 35 -2.49 20.08 -8.78
CA ARG A 35 -1.74 19.51 -9.90
C ARG A 35 -0.44 18.94 -9.32
N ILE A 36 -0.18 17.68 -9.57
CA ILE A 36 0.97 16.96 -9.06
C ILE A 36 1.74 16.40 -10.28
N PRO A 37 3.06 16.59 -10.39
CA PRO A 37 3.95 17.24 -9.42
C PRO A 37 3.76 18.76 -9.38
N ASP A 38 3.79 19.32 -8.18
CA ASP A 38 3.94 20.77 -8.00
C ASP A 38 5.42 21.18 -8.14
N ALA A 39 5.68 22.48 -8.23
CA ALA A 39 7.04 23.01 -8.43
C ALA A 39 8.04 22.63 -7.31
N LYS A 40 7.57 22.24 -6.12
CA LYS A 40 8.41 21.80 -5.00
C LYS A 40 8.79 20.32 -5.11
N HIS A 41 8.09 19.55 -5.93
CA HIS A 41 8.28 18.10 -6.06
C HIS A 41 8.62 17.68 -7.51
N PRO A 42 9.64 18.30 -8.15
CA PRO A 42 10.01 17.94 -9.51
C PRO A 42 10.51 16.50 -9.57
N PHE A 43 10.26 15.84 -10.71
CA PHE A 43 10.87 14.56 -11.00
C PHE A 43 12.40 14.69 -11.01
N ARG A 44 13.09 13.78 -10.32
CA ARG A 44 14.53 13.55 -10.47
C ARG A 44 14.74 12.03 -10.48
N PRO A 45 15.46 11.48 -11.47
CA PRO A 45 15.78 10.06 -11.46
C PRO A 45 16.60 9.73 -10.21
N PRO A 46 16.49 8.50 -9.66
CA PRO A 46 17.30 8.08 -8.53
C PRO A 46 18.78 8.12 -8.92
N GLY A 47 19.62 8.64 -8.01
CA GLY A 47 21.06 8.61 -8.11
C GLY A 47 21.64 7.23 -7.85
N ALA A 48 22.96 7.10 -8.00
CA ALA A 48 23.66 5.81 -7.85
C ALA A 48 23.59 5.21 -6.42
N THR A 49 23.33 6.05 -5.41
CA THR A 49 23.21 5.65 -4.00
C THR A 49 21.76 5.65 -3.50
N ASP A 50 20.81 6.03 -4.36
CA ASP A 50 19.39 6.09 -3.97
C ASP A 50 18.76 4.70 -4.08
N VAL A 51 18.09 4.27 -3.02
CA VAL A 51 17.46 2.96 -2.93
C VAL A 51 16.04 3.02 -3.48
N ARG A 52 15.70 2.08 -4.35
CA ARG A 52 14.34 1.82 -4.84
C ARG A 52 14.07 0.34 -4.72
N GLY A 53 12.80 -0.01 -4.62
CA GLY A 53 12.40 -1.38 -4.36
C GLY A 53 11.16 -1.81 -5.15
N PRO A 54 10.39 -2.74 -4.61
CA PRO A 54 9.27 -3.40 -5.27
C PRO A 54 8.01 -2.53 -5.38
N CYS A 55 7.88 -1.51 -4.53
CA CYS A 55 6.69 -0.66 -4.46
C CYS A 55 6.77 0.53 -5.43
N PRO A 56 6.05 0.53 -6.57
CA PRO A 56 6.06 1.64 -7.52
C PRO A 56 5.59 2.97 -6.92
N GLY A 57 4.65 2.92 -5.98
CA GLY A 57 4.09 4.10 -5.33
C GLY A 57 5.13 4.86 -4.48
N LEU A 58 5.89 4.14 -3.64
CA LEU A 58 6.94 4.73 -2.80
C LEU A 58 8.13 5.19 -3.62
N ASN A 59 8.55 4.39 -4.60
CA ASN A 59 9.62 4.78 -5.51
C ASN A 59 9.29 6.06 -6.28
N THR A 60 8.06 6.20 -6.79
CA THR A 60 7.60 7.43 -7.43
C THR A 60 7.60 8.59 -6.45
N ALA A 61 7.11 8.39 -5.22
CA ALA A 61 7.13 9.43 -4.19
C ALA A 61 8.56 9.92 -3.88
N ALA A 62 9.53 9.01 -3.80
CA ALA A 62 10.94 9.35 -3.61
C ALA A 62 11.53 10.04 -4.85
N ASN A 63 11.20 9.59 -6.06
CA ASN A 63 11.64 10.24 -7.32
C ASN A 63 11.07 11.65 -7.50
N HIS A 64 10.01 12.01 -6.77
CA HIS A 64 9.45 13.35 -6.73
C HIS A 64 9.77 14.12 -5.44
N GLY A 65 10.41 13.49 -4.45
CA GLY A 65 10.80 14.12 -3.20
C GLY A 65 9.64 14.38 -2.24
N TYR A 66 8.52 13.64 -2.36
CA TYR A 66 7.46 13.62 -1.35
C TYR A 66 7.87 12.84 -0.10
N ILE A 67 8.82 11.91 -0.30
CA ILE A 67 9.60 11.24 0.75
C ILE A 67 11.09 11.34 0.34
N ASN A 68 11.98 10.97 1.25
CA ASN A 68 13.42 11.11 1.07
C ASN A 68 13.88 10.42 -0.21
N ARG A 69 14.63 11.16 -1.03
CA ARG A 69 15.10 10.70 -2.34
C ARG A 69 16.07 9.53 -2.22
N SER A 70 16.78 9.42 -1.09
CA SER A 70 17.66 8.27 -0.80
C SER A 70 16.90 6.96 -0.68
N GLY A 71 15.58 6.98 -0.45
CA GLY A 71 14.79 5.79 -0.19
C GLY A 71 14.87 5.29 1.27
N ILE A 72 15.56 6.02 2.14
CA ILE A 72 15.59 5.75 3.59
C ILE A 72 14.70 6.79 4.28
N VAL A 73 13.59 6.32 4.84
CA VAL A 73 12.45 7.18 5.18
C VAL A 73 11.98 6.97 6.61
N GLY A 74 11.41 8.03 7.21
CA GLY A 74 10.78 7.99 8.53
C GLY A 74 9.26 7.83 8.48
N ILE A 75 8.64 7.45 9.61
CA ILE A 75 7.18 7.23 9.70
C ILE A 75 6.39 8.49 9.29
N ASP A 76 6.57 9.61 9.99
CA ASP A 76 5.81 10.85 9.74
C ASP A 76 6.03 11.41 8.33
N GLU A 77 7.24 11.21 7.81
CA GLU A 77 7.60 11.58 6.44
C GLU A 77 6.78 10.77 5.43
N VAL A 78 6.69 9.46 5.59
CA VAL A 78 5.88 8.60 4.71
C VAL A 78 4.40 8.94 4.83
N VAL A 79 3.89 9.11 6.05
CA VAL A 79 2.48 9.50 6.29
C VAL A 79 2.16 10.81 5.55
N LYS A 80 2.99 11.84 5.74
CA LYS A 80 2.83 13.12 5.07
C LYS A 80 3.02 13.03 3.55
N GLY A 81 4.00 12.27 3.08
CA GLY A 81 4.31 12.10 1.68
C GLY A 81 3.15 11.46 0.91
N LEU A 82 2.61 10.37 1.43
CA LEU A 82 1.50 9.63 0.80
C LEU A 82 0.17 10.41 0.86
N THR A 83 -0.15 11.03 2.00
CA THR A 83 -1.35 11.89 2.13
C THR A 83 -1.25 13.12 1.22
N THR A 84 -0.07 13.71 1.07
CA THR A 84 0.13 14.89 0.20
C THR A 84 0.10 14.50 -1.28
N MET A 85 0.84 13.48 -1.68
CA MET A 85 1.01 13.14 -3.09
C MET A 85 -0.22 12.44 -3.67
N TYR A 86 -0.73 11.42 -2.99
CA TYR A 86 -1.75 10.52 -3.52
C TYR A 86 -3.14 10.78 -2.93
N ASN A 87 -3.20 11.51 -1.81
CA ASN A 87 -4.39 11.57 -0.95
C ASN A 87 -4.77 10.15 -0.46
N ILE A 88 -3.78 9.37 -0.03
CA ILE A 88 -4.03 8.21 0.82
C ILE A 88 -4.54 8.71 2.18
N GLY A 89 -5.56 8.07 2.73
CA GLY A 89 -6.09 8.35 4.05
C GLY A 89 -5.02 8.22 5.13
N GLU A 90 -5.09 9.07 6.16
CA GLU A 90 -4.12 9.05 7.26
C GLU A 90 -4.07 7.69 7.95
N ASP A 91 -5.22 7.03 8.11
CA ASP A 91 -5.33 5.69 8.66
C ASP A 91 -4.51 4.66 7.87
N LEU A 92 -4.69 4.59 6.55
CA LEU A 92 -3.93 3.70 5.68
C LEU A 92 -2.44 4.07 5.66
N ALA A 93 -2.12 5.36 5.55
CA ALA A 93 -0.74 5.82 5.50
C ALA A 93 0.03 5.48 6.79
N VAL A 94 -0.60 5.63 7.96
CA VAL A 94 -0.04 5.27 9.27
C VAL A 94 0.17 3.77 9.37
N ILE A 95 -0.82 2.95 9.02
CA ILE A 95 -0.68 1.49 9.06
C ILE A 95 0.47 1.02 8.16
N LEU A 96 0.58 1.56 6.94
CA LEU A 96 1.68 1.23 6.04
C LEU A 96 3.03 1.68 6.61
N ALA A 97 3.16 2.94 7.03
CA ALA A 97 4.44 3.48 7.52
C ALA A 97 4.91 2.76 8.80
N VAL A 98 4.01 2.59 9.77
CA VAL A 98 4.33 1.98 11.06
C VAL A 98 4.63 0.48 10.89
N THR A 99 3.83 -0.25 10.12
CA THR A 99 4.11 -1.69 9.87
C THR A 99 5.47 -1.88 9.20
N ASN A 100 5.80 -1.09 8.17
CA ASN A 100 7.10 -1.19 7.53
C ASN A 100 8.26 -0.87 8.49
N THR A 101 8.13 0.17 9.32
CA THR A 101 9.18 0.47 10.30
C THR A 101 9.36 -0.63 11.34
N PHE A 102 8.27 -1.26 11.81
CA PHE A 102 8.35 -2.22 12.91
C PHE A 102 8.75 -3.63 12.49
N PHE A 103 8.41 -4.05 11.26
CA PHE A 103 8.68 -5.41 10.77
C PHE A 103 9.82 -5.47 9.74
N LEU A 104 10.12 -4.38 9.05
CA LEU A 104 11.12 -4.32 7.96
C LEU A 104 12.19 -3.24 8.18
N GLY A 105 12.04 -2.45 9.24
CA GLY A 105 12.89 -1.33 9.57
C GLY A 105 13.42 -1.41 10.99
N ASN A 106 13.74 -0.24 11.53
CA ASN A 106 14.27 -0.08 12.86
C ASN A 106 13.28 0.75 13.72
N PRO A 107 12.57 0.12 14.66
CA PRO A 107 11.67 0.82 15.59
C PRO A 107 12.35 1.89 16.44
N GLU A 108 13.63 1.73 16.78
CA GLU A 108 14.37 2.67 17.64
C GLU A 108 14.70 3.96 16.90
N THR A 109 15.06 3.87 15.61
CA THR A 109 15.33 5.05 14.78
C THR A 109 14.08 5.59 14.09
N GLY A 110 13.00 4.80 14.04
CA GLY A 110 11.76 5.15 13.36
C GLY A 110 11.86 5.11 11.83
N LYS A 111 12.85 4.39 11.27
CA LYS A 111 13.17 4.38 9.85
C LYS A 111 13.07 3.01 9.20
N PHE A 112 12.79 2.99 7.90
CA PHE A 112 12.94 1.82 7.05
C PHE A 112 13.46 2.19 5.67
N SER A 113 13.95 1.20 4.93
CA SER A 113 14.36 1.34 3.52
C SER A 113 13.21 0.92 2.60
N ILE A 114 12.93 1.72 1.56
CA ILE A 114 11.92 1.37 0.53
C ILE A 114 12.43 0.35 -0.50
N GLY A 115 13.65 -0.17 -0.33
CA GLY A 115 14.23 -1.24 -1.14
C GLY A 115 15.10 -2.15 -0.29
N HIS A 116 16.36 -2.36 -0.70
CA HIS A 116 17.30 -3.25 0.01
C HIS A 116 17.74 -2.70 1.38
N SER A 117 18.39 -3.54 2.18
CA SER A 117 18.97 -3.17 3.47
C SER A 117 19.93 -1.99 3.37
N SER A 118 20.00 -1.16 4.40
CA SER A 118 20.85 0.03 4.43
C SER A 118 21.32 0.34 5.84
N ASP A 119 22.62 0.60 6.01
CA ASP A 119 23.19 0.99 7.31
C ASP A 119 22.55 2.27 7.87
N GLU A 120 21.98 3.12 7.01
CA GLU A 120 21.31 4.37 7.40
C GLU A 120 20.03 4.15 8.22
N THR A 121 19.42 2.95 8.18
CA THR A 121 18.31 2.61 9.07
C THR A 121 18.78 2.32 10.49
N GLY A 122 20.07 2.00 10.67
CA GLY A 122 20.67 1.58 11.94
C GLY A 122 20.39 0.12 12.27
N ALA A 123 21.30 -0.50 13.03
CA ALA A 123 21.12 -1.87 13.52
C ALA A 123 20.01 -1.95 14.57
N PHE A 124 19.19 -2.99 14.49
CA PHE A 124 18.15 -3.32 15.46
C PHE A 124 18.31 -4.78 15.86
N MET A 125 18.35 -5.06 17.17
CA MET A 125 18.61 -6.40 17.69
C MET A 125 19.89 -7.06 17.12
N GLY A 126 20.91 -6.25 16.80
CA GLY A 126 22.19 -6.70 16.27
C GLY A 126 22.25 -6.96 14.76
N ILE A 127 21.17 -6.68 14.02
CA ILE A 127 21.13 -6.84 12.55
C ILE A 127 20.70 -5.54 11.86
N ILE A 128 21.16 -5.31 10.62
CA ILE A 128 20.62 -4.26 9.77
C ILE A 128 19.31 -4.77 9.13
N PRO A 129 18.18 -4.07 9.28
CA PRO A 129 16.91 -4.48 8.69
C PRO A 129 16.96 -4.60 7.16
N GLY A 130 16.22 -5.57 6.61
CA GLY A 130 16.19 -5.91 5.19
C GLY A 130 15.53 -4.87 4.27
N GLY A 131 14.73 -3.96 4.83
CA GLY A 131 13.91 -3.05 4.04
C GLY A 131 12.81 -3.77 3.28
N LEU A 132 12.16 -3.08 2.34
CA LEU A 132 11.09 -3.69 1.56
C LEU A 132 11.54 -4.90 0.73
N ASN A 133 12.80 -5.03 0.32
CA ASN A 133 13.21 -6.18 -0.50
C ASN A 133 13.20 -7.52 0.28
N GLU A 134 13.09 -7.50 1.62
CA GLU A 134 13.08 -8.70 2.45
C GLU A 134 11.92 -9.64 2.08
N HIS A 135 12.27 -10.79 1.52
CA HIS A 135 11.29 -11.77 1.05
C HIS A 135 10.59 -12.48 2.22
N ASN A 136 9.31 -12.82 2.02
CA ASN A 136 8.46 -13.50 3.00
C ASN A 136 8.27 -12.72 4.30
N THR A 137 8.34 -11.39 4.24
CA THR A 137 7.77 -10.51 5.26
C THR A 137 6.52 -9.83 4.70
N LEU A 138 6.68 -8.74 3.93
CA LEU A 138 5.59 -8.13 3.14
C LEU A 138 5.78 -8.28 1.63
N GLU A 139 7.02 -8.45 1.15
CA GLU A 139 7.26 -8.82 -0.25
C GLU A 139 7.11 -10.32 -0.45
N LEU A 140 6.19 -10.65 -1.33
CA LEU A 140 5.68 -12.00 -1.55
C LEU A 140 5.78 -12.38 -3.02
N ASP A 141 5.71 -13.68 -3.27
CA ASP A 141 5.62 -14.22 -4.63
C ASP A 141 4.33 -13.77 -5.34
N ALA A 142 4.29 -14.01 -6.66
CA ALA A 142 3.19 -13.63 -7.54
C ALA A 142 2.92 -12.11 -7.62
N SER A 143 3.97 -11.31 -7.45
CA SER A 143 3.98 -9.87 -7.71
C SER A 143 3.60 -9.53 -9.16
N LEU A 144 2.94 -8.40 -9.36
CA LEU A 144 2.41 -8.00 -10.67
C LEU A 144 3.52 -7.84 -11.72
N THR A 145 4.61 -7.19 -11.35
CA THR A 145 5.69 -6.80 -12.29
C THR A 145 7.09 -7.08 -11.74
N ARG A 146 7.19 -7.84 -10.66
CA ARG A 146 8.43 -8.25 -10.00
C ARG A 146 8.52 -9.78 -9.98
N ASN A 147 9.74 -10.32 -10.00
CA ASN A 147 9.95 -11.76 -9.98
C ASN A 147 9.57 -12.36 -8.64
N ASP A 148 9.31 -13.67 -8.64
CA ASP A 148 9.39 -14.46 -7.41
C ASP A 148 10.87 -14.55 -6.99
N TYR A 149 11.12 -14.46 -5.69
CA TYR A 149 12.48 -14.38 -5.13
C TYR A 149 13.36 -15.55 -5.58
N ASP A 150 12.83 -16.77 -5.48
CA ASP A 150 13.54 -18.01 -5.83
C ASP A 150 13.74 -18.22 -7.35
N LEU A 151 13.05 -17.45 -8.21
CA LEU A 151 13.20 -17.54 -9.66
C LEU A 151 14.23 -16.57 -10.24
N ALA A 152 14.71 -15.61 -9.44
CA ALA A 152 15.55 -14.52 -9.90
C ALA A 152 16.78 -14.28 -9.02
N ASN A 153 17.32 -15.35 -8.41
CA ASN A 153 18.49 -15.26 -7.51
C ASN A 153 18.32 -14.20 -6.40
N GLY A 154 17.11 -14.06 -5.90
CA GLY A 154 16.75 -13.09 -4.86
C GLY A 154 16.23 -11.74 -5.38
N ASP A 155 16.31 -11.45 -6.67
CA ASP A 155 15.78 -10.19 -7.23
C ASP A 155 14.25 -10.20 -7.35
N ASN A 156 13.58 -9.89 -6.24
CA ASN A 156 12.13 -9.72 -6.12
C ASN A 156 11.68 -8.25 -6.22
N TRP A 157 12.56 -7.31 -6.59
CA TRP A 157 12.26 -5.87 -6.55
C TRP A 157 12.39 -5.16 -7.90
N SER A 158 13.27 -5.64 -8.79
CA SER A 158 13.47 -5.01 -10.10
C SER A 158 12.25 -5.17 -11.00
N PHE A 159 11.99 -4.13 -11.79
CA PHE A 159 10.95 -4.20 -12.83
C PHE A 159 11.24 -5.31 -13.83
N ASN A 160 10.27 -6.20 -14.03
CA ASN A 160 10.29 -7.22 -15.07
C ASN A 160 9.34 -6.84 -16.21
N GLY A 161 9.91 -6.50 -17.37
CA GLY A 161 9.16 -6.11 -18.57
C GLY A 161 8.31 -7.22 -19.19
N THR A 162 8.71 -8.48 -19.02
CA THR A 162 7.91 -9.64 -19.46
C THR A 162 6.64 -9.75 -18.62
N LEU A 163 6.74 -9.61 -17.30
CA LEU A 163 5.56 -9.64 -16.40
C LEU A 163 4.65 -8.43 -16.65
N TYR A 164 5.22 -7.22 -16.81
CA TYR A 164 4.41 -6.06 -17.21
C TYR A 164 3.71 -6.28 -18.56
N GLY A 165 4.41 -6.84 -19.54
CA GLY A 165 3.82 -7.20 -20.84
C GLY A 165 2.68 -8.20 -20.72
N MET A 166 2.81 -9.21 -19.85
CA MET A 166 1.73 -10.15 -19.56
C MET A 166 0.51 -9.47 -18.93
N MET A 167 0.72 -8.54 -17.99
CA MET A 167 -0.35 -7.74 -17.39
C MET A 167 -1.07 -6.89 -18.43
N HIS A 168 -0.29 -6.22 -19.28
CA HIS A 168 -0.79 -5.36 -20.34
C HIS A 168 -1.65 -6.14 -21.36
N GLU A 169 -1.20 -7.31 -21.81
CA GLU A 169 -2.01 -8.15 -22.71
C GLU A 169 -3.30 -8.63 -22.05
N VAL A 170 -3.28 -9.00 -20.76
CA VAL A 170 -4.52 -9.35 -20.06
C VAL A 170 -5.48 -8.17 -20.00
N ALA A 171 -5.00 -6.94 -19.75
CA ALA A 171 -5.85 -5.74 -19.80
C ALA A 171 -6.43 -5.50 -21.20
N LYS A 172 -5.67 -5.73 -22.28
CA LYS A 172 -6.21 -5.65 -23.65
C LYS A 172 -7.30 -6.68 -23.89
N GLU A 173 -7.10 -7.92 -23.45
CA GLU A 173 -8.04 -9.03 -23.64
C GLU A 173 -9.34 -8.86 -22.84
N THR A 174 -9.26 -8.29 -21.62
CA THR A 174 -10.38 -8.31 -20.66
C THR A 174 -11.14 -7.00 -20.53
N SER A 175 -10.51 -5.88 -20.87
CA SER A 175 -11.02 -4.54 -20.56
C SER A 175 -10.57 -3.48 -21.58
N ASN A 176 -10.31 -3.91 -22.82
CA ASN A 176 -9.92 -3.03 -23.93
C ASN A 176 -8.70 -2.13 -23.59
N GLY A 177 -7.75 -2.68 -22.84
CA GLY A 177 -6.48 -2.02 -22.49
C GLY A 177 -6.52 -1.20 -21.19
N LEU A 178 -7.67 -1.16 -20.49
CA LEU A 178 -7.79 -0.47 -19.20
C LEU A 178 -7.44 -1.40 -18.04
N TYR A 179 -6.72 -0.91 -17.03
CA TYR A 179 -6.30 -1.72 -15.88
C TYR A 179 -7.39 -1.75 -14.80
N THR A 180 -8.60 -2.18 -15.16
CA THR A 180 -9.77 -2.28 -14.27
C THR A 180 -9.63 -3.40 -13.25
N ILE A 181 -10.52 -3.45 -12.25
CA ILE A 181 -10.54 -4.52 -11.25
C ILE A 181 -10.66 -5.92 -11.89
N GLU A 182 -11.45 -6.08 -12.95
CA GLU A 182 -11.61 -7.36 -13.66
C GLU A 182 -10.32 -7.79 -14.35
N ALA A 183 -9.62 -6.84 -14.98
CA ALA A 183 -8.34 -7.09 -15.66
C ALA A 183 -7.25 -7.47 -14.67
N ILE A 184 -7.15 -6.74 -13.56
CA ILE A 184 -6.16 -7.01 -12.53
C ILE A 184 -6.47 -8.32 -11.80
N ALA A 185 -7.74 -8.63 -11.50
CA ALA A 185 -8.13 -9.93 -10.95
C ALA A 185 -7.78 -11.09 -11.91
N ALA A 186 -8.03 -10.92 -13.22
CA ALA A 186 -7.63 -11.88 -14.24
C ALA A 186 -6.11 -12.08 -14.29
N TYR A 187 -5.35 -10.99 -14.25
CA TYR A 187 -3.90 -11.08 -14.29
C TYR A 187 -3.31 -11.66 -13.00
N ARG A 188 -3.83 -11.31 -11.82
CA ARG A 188 -3.39 -11.93 -10.55
C ARG A 188 -3.61 -13.43 -10.53
N ARG A 189 -4.75 -13.92 -11.04
CA ARG A 189 -5.01 -15.36 -11.23
C ARG A 189 -3.97 -16.00 -12.15
N LYS A 190 -3.65 -15.36 -13.28
CA LYS A 190 -2.63 -15.81 -14.24
C LYS A 190 -1.23 -15.84 -13.62
N ARG A 191 -0.87 -14.80 -12.86
CA ARG A 191 0.42 -14.67 -12.17
C ARG A 191 0.59 -15.70 -11.05
N TYR A 192 -0.47 -15.95 -10.28
CA TYR A 192 -0.52 -17.03 -9.28
C TYR A 192 -0.29 -18.41 -9.93
N GLN A 193 -0.97 -18.70 -11.05
CA GLN A 193 -0.81 -19.98 -11.75
C GLN A 193 0.61 -20.15 -12.32
N GLN A 194 1.20 -19.06 -12.83
CA GLN A 194 2.59 -19.03 -13.27
C GLN A 194 3.55 -19.34 -12.12
N SER A 195 3.45 -18.61 -10.99
CA SER A 195 4.28 -18.87 -9.81
C SER A 195 4.15 -20.31 -9.33
N ARG A 196 2.91 -20.80 -9.17
CA ARG A 196 2.64 -22.17 -8.72
C ARG A 196 3.23 -23.22 -9.67
N ARG A 197 3.31 -22.97 -10.97
CA ARG A 197 3.89 -23.91 -11.92
C ARG A 197 5.42 -23.84 -11.96
N ASP A 198 5.96 -22.63 -11.91
CA ASP A 198 7.35 -22.38 -12.28
C ASP A 198 8.27 -22.29 -11.04
N ASN A 199 7.75 -21.85 -9.88
CA ASN A 199 8.49 -21.72 -8.62
C ASN A 199 8.23 -22.92 -7.69
N LYS A 200 9.22 -23.81 -7.55
CA LYS A 200 9.13 -24.99 -6.64
C LYS A 200 8.99 -24.63 -5.16
N LYS A 201 9.36 -23.42 -4.77
CA LYS A 201 9.25 -22.90 -3.40
C LYS A 201 8.18 -21.82 -3.28
N PHE A 202 7.27 -21.74 -4.25
CA PHE A 202 6.16 -20.79 -4.25
C PHE A 202 5.46 -20.77 -2.90
N PHE A 203 5.33 -19.58 -2.31
CA PHE A 203 4.69 -19.41 -1.02
C PHE A 203 3.64 -18.29 -1.11
N PHE A 204 2.38 -18.64 -0.85
CA PHE A 204 1.22 -17.76 -1.03
C PHE A 204 0.21 -17.99 0.09
N ASP A 205 0.56 -17.55 1.29
CA ASP A 205 -0.33 -17.62 2.45
C ASP A 205 -1.29 -16.42 2.50
N VAL A 206 -2.03 -16.28 3.61
CA VAL A 206 -3.01 -15.21 3.81
C VAL A 206 -2.40 -13.80 3.71
N ARG A 207 -1.08 -13.63 3.88
CA ARG A 207 -0.41 -12.34 3.69
C ARG A 207 -0.50 -11.85 2.25
N ALA A 208 -0.73 -12.75 1.28
CA ALA A 208 -0.94 -12.36 -0.10
C ALA A 208 -2.16 -11.46 -0.31
N LEU A 209 -3.08 -11.36 0.67
CA LEU A 209 -4.14 -10.34 0.70
C LEU A 209 -3.57 -8.92 0.66
N HIS A 210 -2.38 -8.68 1.24
CA HIS A 210 -1.63 -7.44 1.09
C HIS A 210 -1.41 -7.10 -0.39
N SER A 211 -0.98 -8.08 -1.19
CA SER A 211 -0.74 -7.88 -2.62
C SER A 211 -2.02 -7.62 -3.41
N TYR A 212 -3.18 -8.13 -2.97
CA TYR A 212 -4.49 -7.72 -3.53
C TYR A 212 -4.79 -6.27 -3.19
N GLY A 213 -4.57 -5.85 -1.94
CA GLY A 213 -4.68 -4.44 -1.52
C GLY A 213 -3.78 -3.51 -2.33
N ALA A 214 -2.49 -3.83 -2.49
CA ALA A 214 -1.56 -3.05 -3.29
C ALA A 214 -1.99 -2.96 -4.77
N ALA A 215 -2.56 -4.05 -5.32
CA ALA A 215 -3.04 -4.07 -6.69
C ALA A 215 -4.26 -3.15 -6.93
N THR A 216 -5.00 -2.77 -5.87
CA THR A 216 -6.12 -1.81 -5.99
C THR A 216 -5.64 -0.43 -6.42
N PHE A 217 -4.37 -0.08 -6.15
CA PHE A 217 -3.81 1.21 -6.51
C PHE A 217 -3.85 1.47 -8.01
N LEU A 218 -3.83 0.42 -8.85
CA LEU A 218 -3.89 0.56 -10.30
C LEU A 218 -5.20 1.18 -10.79
N TYR A 219 -6.32 0.99 -10.10
CA TYR A 219 -7.62 1.53 -10.51
C TYR A 219 -8.25 2.49 -9.49
N GLU A 220 -7.74 2.55 -8.26
CA GLU A 220 -8.18 3.53 -7.27
C GLU A 220 -7.22 4.70 -7.14
N VAL A 221 -5.92 4.47 -7.03
CA VAL A 221 -4.98 5.52 -6.59
C VAL A 221 -4.26 6.19 -7.75
N PHE A 222 -3.76 5.40 -8.70
CA PHE A 222 -2.99 5.89 -9.83
C PHE A 222 -3.81 6.60 -10.91
N PRO A 223 -5.07 6.26 -11.20
CA PRO A 223 -5.87 7.04 -12.14
C PRO A 223 -5.98 8.51 -11.71
N SER A 224 -5.87 9.44 -12.66
CA SER A 224 -5.97 10.86 -12.32
C SER A 224 -7.38 11.19 -11.84
N ALA A 225 -7.50 12.06 -10.84
CA ALA A 225 -8.80 12.51 -10.35
C ALA A 225 -9.69 13.23 -11.40
N VAL A 226 -9.11 13.64 -12.54
CA VAL A 226 -9.83 14.32 -13.63
C VAL A 226 -10.76 13.35 -14.37
N ASP A 227 -10.23 12.22 -14.84
CA ASP A 227 -10.94 11.26 -15.67
C ASP A 227 -11.17 9.91 -14.97
N LYS A 228 -10.36 9.61 -13.94
CA LYS A 228 -10.34 8.35 -13.18
C LYS A 228 -10.14 7.13 -14.07
N ILE A 229 -9.42 7.29 -15.18
CA ILE A 229 -9.20 6.20 -16.14
C ILE A 229 -7.87 5.49 -15.82
N PRO A 230 -7.87 4.18 -15.54
CA PRO A 230 -6.66 3.38 -15.37
C PRO A 230 -6.05 3.03 -16.73
N SER A 231 -5.56 4.03 -17.46
CA SER A 231 -5.01 3.87 -18.81
C SER A 231 -3.59 3.30 -18.80
N GLU A 232 -3.16 2.73 -19.92
CA GLU A 232 -1.76 2.31 -20.13
C GLU A 232 -0.78 3.46 -19.85
N GLU A 233 -1.07 4.68 -20.29
CA GLU A 233 -0.22 5.85 -20.05
C GLU A 233 0.03 6.09 -18.56
N VAL A 234 -1.04 6.05 -17.76
CA VAL A 234 -0.96 6.27 -16.31
C VAL A 234 -0.20 5.13 -15.64
N ILE A 235 -0.58 3.88 -15.93
CA ILE A 235 -0.05 2.71 -15.23
C ILE A 235 1.39 2.43 -15.62
N SER A 236 1.73 2.56 -16.90
CA SER A 236 3.12 2.44 -17.36
C SER A 236 4.03 3.47 -16.69
N SER A 237 3.57 4.71 -16.48
CA SER A 237 4.35 5.75 -15.81
C SER A 237 4.68 5.41 -14.35
N PHE A 238 3.70 4.93 -13.57
CA PHE A 238 3.91 4.56 -12.17
C PHE A 238 4.74 3.29 -12.00
N PHE A 239 4.68 2.34 -12.94
CA PHE A 239 5.54 1.16 -12.95
C PHE A 239 6.89 1.38 -13.63
N GLY A 240 7.12 2.56 -14.22
CA GLY A 240 8.36 2.83 -14.95
C GLY A 240 8.48 1.99 -16.22
N ALA A 241 7.37 1.48 -16.75
CA ALA A 241 7.34 0.68 -17.95
C ALA A 241 7.43 1.58 -19.18
N GLN A 242 8.35 1.28 -20.09
CA GLN A 242 8.39 1.91 -21.39
C GLN A 242 8.42 0.84 -22.48
N ARG A 243 7.50 0.95 -23.43
CA ARG A 243 7.49 0.07 -24.60
C ARG A 243 8.74 0.27 -25.45
N LEU A 244 9.35 -0.83 -25.88
CA LEU A 244 10.47 -0.82 -26.82
C LEU A 244 10.03 -0.30 -28.20
N TRP A 245 10.96 0.31 -28.93
CA TRP A 245 10.69 0.94 -30.23
C TRP A 245 10.24 -0.05 -31.30
N ASP A 246 10.68 -1.30 -31.20
CA ASP A 246 10.31 -2.41 -32.08
C ASP A 246 9.06 -3.16 -31.61
N HIS A 247 8.42 -2.67 -30.54
CA HIS A 247 7.25 -3.27 -29.89
C HIS A 247 7.45 -4.70 -29.35
N SER A 248 8.70 -5.18 -29.23
CA SER A 248 9.02 -6.54 -28.79
C SER A 248 8.82 -6.77 -27.29
N GLY A 249 8.73 -5.69 -26.50
CA GLY A 249 8.57 -5.79 -25.06
C GLY A 249 8.61 -4.45 -24.34
N TRP A 250 8.98 -4.50 -23.06
CA TRP A 250 9.00 -3.37 -22.14
C TRP A 250 10.34 -3.27 -21.44
N MET A 251 10.86 -2.06 -21.32
CA MET A 251 12.05 -1.74 -20.53
C MET A 251 11.69 -0.88 -19.33
N HIS A 252 12.56 -0.88 -18.32
CA HIS A 252 12.41 -0.03 -17.15
C HIS A 252 12.97 1.39 -17.41
N LYS A 253 12.25 2.38 -16.91
CA LYS A 253 12.68 3.76 -16.68
C LYS A 253 12.26 4.15 -15.27
N PRO A 254 12.90 5.15 -14.63
CA PRO A 254 12.48 5.55 -13.30
C PRO A 254 11.00 5.94 -13.24
N GLU A 255 10.33 5.36 -12.25
CA GLU A 255 8.90 5.54 -11.96
C GLU A 255 8.60 7.02 -11.66
N ARG A 256 7.52 7.54 -12.26
CA ARG A 256 7.22 8.97 -12.25
C ARG A 256 5.71 9.24 -12.28
N ILE A 257 5.32 10.41 -11.79
CA ILE A 257 3.96 10.91 -11.95
C ILE A 257 3.72 11.23 -13.45
N PRO A 258 2.59 10.78 -14.04
CA PRO A 258 2.23 11.12 -15.42
C PRO A 258 2.09 12.63 -15.64
N TYR A 259 2.20 13.06 -16.90
CA TYR A 259 1.94 14.46 -17.24
C TYR A 259 0.46 14.80 -16.98
N ASN A 260 0.18 16.03 -16.51
CA ASN A 260 -1.17 16.49 -16.18
C ASN A 260 -1.94 15.57 -15.22
N TRP A 261 -1.22 14.91 -14.30
CA TRP A 261 -1.85 14.09 -13.28
C TRP A 261 -2.33 14.93 -12.08
N TYR A 262 -3.43 14.47 -11.50
CA TYR A 262 -4.07 15.06 -10.32
C TYR A 262 -4.37 13.96 -9.33
N ARG A 263 -3.94 14.16 -8.08
CA ARG A 263 -4.22 13.25 -6.97
C ARG A 263 -5.71 13.14 -6.67
N ARG A 264 -6.12 12.07 -5.99
CA ARG A 264 -7.51 11.83 -5.58
C ARG A 264 -8.09 13.02 -4.82
N LEU A 265 -9.38 13.29 -5.03
CA LEU A 265 -10.11 14.34 -4.31
C LEU A 265 -10.50 13.89 -2.91
N GLU A 266 -10.94 12.63 -2.79
CA GLU A 266 -11.31 11.99 -1.53
C GLU A 266 -10.18 11.06 -1.07
N PRO A 267 -9.86 11.05 0.24
CA PRO A 267 -8.86 10.15 0.78
C PRO A 267 -9.17 8.67 0.48
N TYR A 268 -8.17 7.89 0.07
CA TYR A 268 -8.29 6.43 -0.04
C TYR A 268 -7.88 5.78 1.28
N THR A 269 -8.87 5.34 2.04
CA THR A 269 -8.74 4.95 3.44
C THR A 269 -8.33 3.48 3.64
N LEU A 270 -8.08 3.09 4.88
CA LEU A 270 -7.81 1.70 5.23
C LEU A 270 -9.02 0.80 4.91
N ASP A 271 -10.23 1.32 5.12
CA ASP A 271 -11.46 0.60 4.81
C ASP A 271 -11.62 0.35 3.31
N ASP A 272 -11.35 1.38 2.50
CA ASP A 272 -11.46 1.30 1.05
C ASP A 272 -10.54 0.23 0.46
N ILE A 273 -9.26 0.20 0.89
CA ILE A 273 -8.30 -0.79 0.39
C ILE A 273 -8.67 -2.22 0.79
N ILE A 274 -9.22 -2.41 2.00
CA ILE A 274 -9.65 -3.74 2.47
C ILE A 274 -10.86 -4.21 1.64
N GLN A 275 -11.88 -3.36 1.49
CA GLN A 275 -13.06 -3.70 0.71
C GLN A 275 -12.71 -3.99 -0.75
N GLN A 276 -11.85 -3.17 -1.36
CA GLN A 276 -11.43 -3.38 -2.75
C GLN A 276 -10.52 -4.59 -2.93
N ALA A 277 -9.65 -4.91 -1.96
CA ALA A 277 -8.86 -6.13 -1.98
C ALA A 277 -9.75 -7.38 -1.97
N VAL A 278 -10.75 -7.40 -1.08
CA VAL A 278 -11.73 -8.49 -0.98
C VAL A 278 -12.56 -8.59 -2.26
N ALA A 279 -13.05 -7.47 -2.78
CA ALA A 279 -13.82 -7.43 -4.02
C ALA A 279 -13.02 -8.02 -5.20
N MET A 280 -11.75 -7.62 -5.35
CA MET A 280 -10.87 -8.14 -6.39
C MET A 280 -10.59 -9.64 -6.22
N TYR A 281 -10.30 -10.07 -5.00
CA TYR A 281 -10.04 -11.48 -4.68
C TYR A 281 -11.24 -12.36 -5.06
N ARG A 282 -12.46 -11.92 -4.72
CA ARG A 282 -13.72 -12.64 -5.00
C ARG A 282 -14.02 -12.80 -6.49
N ILE A 283 -13.50 -11.96 -7.37
CA ILE A 283 -13.70 -12.10 -8.83
C ILE A 283 -13.06 -13.40 -9.35
N ARG A 284 -11.86 -13.76 -8.85
CA ARG A 284 -11.12 -14.98 -9.26
C ARG A 284 -10.33 -15.54 -8.08
N PRO A 285 -10.99 -16.14 -7.09
CA PRO A 285 -10.32 -16.62 -5.89
C PRO A 285 -9.31 -17.72 -6.20
N VAL A 286 -8.28 -17.79 -5.37
CA VAL A 286 -7.22 -18.81 -5.42
C VAL A 286 -6.94 -19.34 -4.03
N GLU A 287 -6.58 -20.62 -3.97
CA GLU A 287 -6.18 -21.27 -2.72
C GLU A 287 -4.90 -20.65 -2.16
N PHE A 288 -4.90 -20.35 -0.86
CA PHE A 288 -3.68 -20.10 -0.12
C PHE A 288 -2.92 -21.41 0.07
N GLY A 289 -1.59 -21.35 0.08
CA GLY A 289 -0.75 -22.54 0.21
C GLY A 289 0.65 -22.31 -0.32
N TRP A 290 1.38 -23.41 -0.50
CA TRP A 290 2.78 -23.37 -0.96
C TRP A 290 3.14 -24.61 -1.75
N ASN A 291 4.17 -24.51 -2.58
CA ASN A 291 4.75 -25.66 -3.24
C ASN A 291 5.73 -26.38 -2.30
N ILE A 292 5.68 -27.71 -2.32
CA ILE A 292 6.66 -28.55 -1.62
C ILE A 292 7.94 -28.58 -2.48
N ALA A 293 9.03 -28.00 -1.98
CA ALA A 293 10.27 -27.79 -2.74
C ALA A 293 10.83 -29.04 -3.45
N SER A 294 10.67 -30.23 -2.85
CA SER A 294 11.16 -31.49 -3.40
C SER A 294 10.35 -32.00 -4.61
N SER A 295 9.04 -31.75 -4.64
CA SER A 295 8.14 -32.28 -5.68
C SER A 295 7.56 -31.20 -6.61
N GLY A 296 7.57 -29.93 -6.20
CA GLY A 296 6.83 -28.85 -6.87
C GLY A 296 5.31 -28.99 -6.74
N GLN A 297 4.81 -29.95 -5.95
CA GLN A 297 3.38 -30.12 -5.73
C GLN A 297 2.86 -29.03 -4.80
N PHE A 298 1.76 -28.40 -5.19
CA PHE A 298 1.08 -27.42 -4.36
C PHE A 298 0.34 -28.10 -3.19
N PHE A 299 0.60 -27.59 -1.99
CA PHE A 299 -0.05 -27.97 -0.75
C PHE A 299 -0.95 -26.81 -0.30
N PRO A 300 -2.29 -26.97 -0.33
CA PRO A 300 -3.20 -25.97 0.18
C PRO A 300 -2.98 -25.74 1.68
N SER A 301 -2.99 -24.49 2.10
CA SER A 301 -2.93 -24.13 3.51
C SER A 301 -4.19 -24.65 4.23
N PRO A 302 -4.07 -25.33 5.38
CA PRO A 302 -5.22 -25.69 6.19
C PRO A 302 -6.01 -24.44 6.60
N GLY A 303 -7.33 -24.48 6.51
CA GLY A 303 -8.18 -23.33 6.86
C GLY A 303 -8.33 -22.30 5.74
N PHE A 304 -8.25 -22.74 4.47
CA PHE A 304 -8.70 -21.91 3.35
C PHE A 304 -10.16 -21.51 3.56
N LEU A 305 -10.40 -20.23 3.85
CA LEU A 305 -11.74 -19.66 3.83
C LEU A 305 -12.21 -19.62 2.38
N SER A 306 -13.46 -20.02 2.17
CA SER A 306 -14.08 -19.80 0.87
C SER A 306 -14.13 -18.29 0.56
N SER A 307 -14.17 -17.92 -0.71
CA SER A 307 -14.27 -16.52 -1.12
C SER A 307 -15.48 -15.81 -0.53
N ASP A 308 -16.56 -16.57 -0.29
CA ASP A 308 -17.82 -16.07 0.23
C ASP A 308 -17.73 -15.75 1.73
N GLU A 309 -16.90 -16.49 2.47
CA GLU A 309 -16.61 -16.27 3.89
C GLU A 309 -15.61 -15.13 4.13
N LEU A 310 -14.82 -14.76 3.12
CA LEU A 310 -13.83 -13.70 3.24
C LEU A 310 -14.46 -12.31 3.11
N ASP A 311 -15.01 -11.77 4.21
CA ASP A 311 -15.42 -10.36 4.30
C ASP A 311 -14.26 -9.43 4.68
N GLY A 312 -14.53 -8.11 4.73
CA GLY A 312 -13.50 -7.11 5.03
C GLY A 312 -12.90 -7.23 6.43
N ASP A 313 -13.72 -7.51 7.44
CA ASP A 313 -13.25 -7.67 8.82
C ASP A 313 -12.36 -8.91 8.95
N THR A 314 -12.83 -10.04 8.41
CA THR A 314 -12.10 -11.31 8.38
C THR A 314 -10.79 -11.18 7.61
N ALA A 315 -10.81 -10.56 6.43
CA ALA A 315 -9.61 -10.35 5.63
C ALA A 315 -8.56 -9.49 6.35
N PHE A 316 -9.00 -8.40 6.99
CA PHE A 316 -8.11 -7.55 7.77
C PHE A 316 -7.53 -8.31 8.96
N CYS A 317 -8.35 -9.03 9.71
CA CYS A 317 -7.89 -9.74 10.90
C CYS A 317 -6.92 -10.86 10.57
N LEU A 318 -7.19 -11.67 9.54
CA LEU A 318 -6.25 -12.68 9.07
C LEU A 318 -4.92 -12.08 8.63
N LEU A 319 -4.96 -10.96 7.88
CA LEU A 319 -3.75 -10.28 7.46
C LEU A 319 -2.98 -9.73 8.67
N ALA A 320 -3.65 -9.03 9.58
CA ALA A 320 -3.02 -8.46 10.78
C ALA A 320 -2.37 -9.53 11.65
N GLU A 321 -3.10 -10.62 11.95
CA GLU A 321 -2.57 -11.75 12.73
C GLU A 321 -1.36 -12.41 12.05
N SER A 322 -1.42 -12.60 10.73
CA SER A 322 -0.32 -13.20 9.98
C SER A 322 0.94 -12.34 9.94
N VAL A 323 0.80 -11.02 9.90
CA VAL A 323 1.94 -10.07 9.99
C VAL A 323 2.50 -10.02 11.40
N ILE A 324 1.62 -9.97 12.41
CA ILE A 324 2.00 -9.99 13.83
C ILE A 324 2.80 -11.25 14.17
N ALA A 325 2.46 -12.39 13.57
CA ALA A 325 3.15 -13.66 13.77
C ALA A 325 4.61 -13.66 13.25
N LEU A 326 5.02 -12.67 12.46
CA LEU A 326 6.39 -12.55 11.93
C LEU A 326 7.40 -12.00 12.94
N ALA A 327 6.93 -11.31 13.98
CA ALA A 327 7.80 -10.66 14.95
C ALA A 327 7.56 -11.17 16.37
N PRO A 328 8.59 -11.06 17.25
CA PRO A 328 8.42 -11.25 18.68
C PRO A 328 7.28 -10.39 19.25
N THR A 329 6.58 -10.90 20.26
CA THR A 329 5.39 -10.24 20.85
C THR A 329 5.67 -8.83 21.37
N ASN A 330 6.89 -8.54 21.82
CA ASN A 330 7.31 -7.20 22.24
C ASN A 330 7.36 -6.19 21.09
N ILE A 331 7.70 -6.61 19.86
CA ILE A 331 7.69 -5.73 18.69
C ILE A 331 6.26 -5.33 18.34
N THR A 332 5.35 -6.30 18.31
CA THR A 332 3.93 -6.05 18.07
C THR A 332 3.31 -5.16 19.16
N ALA A 333 3.63 -5.42 20.43
CA ALA A 333 3.17 -4.57 21.54
C ALA A 333 3.70 -3.14 21.40
N ALA A 334 4.97 -2.97 21.05
CA ALA A 334 5.58 -1.66 20.83
C ALA A 334 4.92 -0.93 19.64
N GLN A 335 4.60 -1.62 18.56
CA GLN A 335 3.87 -1.06 17.41
C GLN A 335 2.51 -0.51 17.84
N ASN A 336 1.73 -1.31 18.57
CA ASN A 336 0.41 -0.91 19.05
C ASN A 336 0.49 0.29 20.00
N ILE A 337 1.45 0.28 20.93
CA ILE A 337 1.71 1.42 21.83
C ILE A 337 2.09 2.67 21.01
N TYR A 338 2.92 2.52 19.98
CA TYR A 338 3.32 3.62 19.12
C TYR A 338 2.11 4.24 18.40
N ILE A 339 1.27 3.43 17.75
CA ILE A 339 0.05 3.93 17.08
C ILE A 339 -0.88 4.60 18.10
N LYS A 340 -1.13 3.97 19.25
CA LYS A 340 -1.96 4.52 20.33
C LYS A 340 -1.47 5.89 20.82
N THR A 341 -0.15 6.05 20.93
CA THR A 341 0.48 7.26 21.47
C THR A 341 0.57 8.38 20.46
N HIS A 342 1.01 8.08 19.23
CA HIS A 342 1.30 9.08 18.20
C HIS A 342 0.13 9.34 17.26
N TYR A 343 -0.77 8.37 17.09
CA TYR A 343 -1.91 8.41 16.16
C TYR A 343 -3.20 7.95 16.84
N PRO A 344 -3.65 8.59 17.95
CA PRO A 344 -4.75 8.10 18.77
C PRO A 344 -6.08 7.98 18.02
N LEU A 345 -6.34 8.84 17.03
CA LEU A 345 -7.55 8.75 16.20
C LEU A 345 -7.51 7.55 15.25
N VAL A 346 -6.34 7.25 14.67
CA VAL A 346 -6.15 6.02 13.87
C VAL A 346 -6.34 4.80 14.76
N TYR A 347 -5.70 4.78 15.94
CA TYR A 347 -5.85 3.69 16.91
C TYR A 347 -7.32 3.44 17.30
N GLN A 348 -8.08 4.51 17.58
CA GLN A 348 -9.52 4.39 17.86
C GLN A 348 -10.29 3.86 16.66
N GLY A 349 -9.97 4.30 15.44
CA GLY A 349 -10.59 3.81 14.21
C GLY A 349 -10.35 2.32 13.96
N LEU A 350 -9.22 1.77 14.40
CA LEU A 350 -8.91 0.34 14.30
C LEU A 350 -9.82 -0.54 15.17
N ALA A 351 -10.44 -0.01 16.22
CA ALA A 351 -11.33 -0.76 17.09
C ALA A 351 -12.63 -1.22 16.40
N LYS A 352 -12.89 -0.78 15.16
CA LYS A 352 -14.00 -1.33 14.36
C LYS A 352 -13.74 -2.77 13.92
N TYR A 353 -12.47 -3.19 13.84
CA TYR A 353 -12.11 -4.55 13.42
C TYR A 353 -12.14 -5.51 14.61
N SER A 354 -12.79 -6.68 14.44
CA SER A 354 -13.11 -7.59 15.55
C SER A 354 -11.88 -8.08 16.33
N CYS A 355 -10.80 -8.43 15.63
CA CYS A 355 -9.52 -8.84 16.22
C CYS A 355 -8.85 -7.74 17.06
N LEU A 356 -9.15 -6.46 16.81
CA LEU A 356 -8.55 -5.34 17.53
C LEU A 356 -9.45 -4.78 18.64
N GLN A 357 -10.71 -5.22 18.71
CA GLN A 357 -11.63 -4.83 19.81
C GLN A 357 -11.11 -5.29 21.18
N GLN A 358 -10.49 -6.48 21.24
CA GLN A 358 -9.93 -7.00 22.49
C GLN A 358 -8.74 -6.17 22.98
N LEU A 359 -7.93 -5.62 22.07
CA LEU A 359 -6.79 -4.74 22.39
C LEU A 359 -7.21 -3.34 22.83
N ALA A 360 -8.42 -2.88 22.47
CA ALA A 360 -8.95 -1.60 22.91
C ALA A 360 -9.52 -1.63 24.34
N SER A 361 -9.84 -2.83 24.86
CA SER A 361 -10.38 -3.04 26.21
C SER A 361 -9.34 -3.26 27.31
N THR A 362 -8.06 -3.35 26.94
CA THR A 362 -6.89 -3.50 27.82
C THR A 362 -6.00 -2.27 27.74
#